data_AF-M2ZQ36-F1
#
_entry.id   AF-M2ZQ36-F1
#
_cell.length_a   1.000
_cell.length_b   1.000
_cell.length_c   1.000
_cell.angle_alpha   90.00
_cell.angle_beta   90.00
_cell.angle_gamma   90.00
#
_symmetry.space_group_name_H-M   'P 1'
#
loop_
_entity.id
_entity.type
_entity.pdbx_description
1 polymer ?
#
loop_
_entity_poly.entity_id
_entity_poly.type
_entity_poly.pdbx_seq_one_letter_code
_entity_poly.pdbx_strand_id
1 'polypeptide(L)'
;MTTYTQVVDAVPRVHYAANGVQTAFPFTFPVFDAGDMEVWIDQNLQSAGAYSVSGVGVAVGGTVIFTAPPPPSTRVTLRRRMALKRTAEFPDTAIEAKPLNDALYYQVAALQEVADDAALAVKRSFRSLSSADLTLPEPAAGRAIRWNDSGDGLANSAGDVDAILPLAAAAGATAQAAAGAAAASAAAAGAAELASAAWAAAAAASAAQG
;
A
#
# COMPACT_ATOMS: atom_id res chain seq x y z
N MET A 1 40.14 10.69 26.56
CA MET A 1 39.67 9.46 25.89
C MET A 1 38.68 9.88 24.82
N THR A 2 38.96 9.58 23.56
CA THR A 2 38.02 9.84 22.45
C THR A 2 36.97 8.74 22.48
N THR A 3 35.75 9.08 22.86
CA THR A 3 34.62 8.14 22.79
C THR A 3 34.22 8.03 21.32
N TYR A 4 34.51 6.88 20.68
CA TYR A 4 34.03 6.60 19.33
C TYR A 4 32.55 6.22 19.41
N THR A 5 31.69 7.08 18.89
CA THR A 5 30.26 6.79 18.84
C THR A 5 30.00 5.76 17.75
N GLN A 6 29.67 4.53 18.14
CA GLN A 6 29.25 3.49 17.18
C GLN A 6 27.95 3.93 16.49
N VAL A 7 27.87 3.69 15.18
CA VAL A 7 26.59 3.77 14.47
C VAL A 7 25.77 2.56 14.89
N VAL A 8 24.75 2.81 15.71
CA VAL A 8 23.80 1.78 16.16
C VAL A 8 22.98 1.28 14.98
N ASP A 9 22.59 0.00 15.01
CA ASP A 9 21.60 -0.53 14.09
C ASP A 9 20.26 0.16 14.37
N ALA A 10 19.86 1.06 13.47
CA ALA A 10 18.70 1.90 13.65
C ALA A 10 17.87 1.94 12.37
N VAL A 11 16.57 1.72 12.54
CA VAL A 11 15.59 2.03 11.50
C VAL A 11 15.54 3.56 11.37
N PRO A 12 15.84 4.14 10.20
CA PRO A 12 15.98 5.58 10.01
C PRO A 12 14.64 6.33 9.94
N ARG A 13 13.64 5.86 10.69
CA ARG A 13 12.32 6.48 10.82
C ARG A 13 11.68 6.16 12.16
N VAL A 14 10.78 7.04 12.58
CA VAL A 14 9.96 6.88 13.78
C VAL A 14 8.58 7.51 13.58
N HIS A 15 7.57 6.95 14.24
CA HIS A 15 6.19 7.41 14.18
C HIS A 15 5.68 7.81 15.57
N TYR A 16 4.88 8.86 15.61
CA TYR A 16 4.21 9.34 16.82
C TYR A 16 2.73 9.62 16.54
N ALA A 17 1.89 9.45 17.56
CA ALA A 17 0.53 9.98 17.56
C ALA A 17 0.55 11.37 18.22
N ALA A 18 0.12 12.40 17.50
CA ALA A 18 0.08 13.76 18.03
C ALA A 18 -1.13 13.97 18.96
N ASN A 19 -0.92 14.73 20.03
CA ASN A 19 -1.95 15.07 21.02
C ASN A 19 -2.52 16.48 20.86
N GLY A 20 -2.09 17.25 19.85
CA GLY A 20 -2.52 18.64 19.65
C GLY A 20 -1.79 19.68 20.49
N VAL A 21 -0.85 19.28 21.36
CA VAL A 21 -0.18 20.18 22.32
C VAL A 21 1.34 20.05 22.28
N GLN A 22 1.88 18.85 22.11
CA GLN A 22 3.33 18.64 22.06
C GLN A 22 3.93 19.15 20.74
N THR A 23 5.09 19.80 20.84
CA THR A 23 5.84 20.31 19.67
C THR A 23 7.16 19.58 19.47
N ALA A 24 7.69 18.93 20.50
CA ALA A 24 8.97 18.22 20.46
C ALA A 24 8.77 16.72 20.24
N PHE A 25 9.41 16.18 19.21
CA PHE A 25 9.37 14.78 18.81
C PHE A 25 10.80 14.25 18.65
N PRO A 26 11.29 13.42 19.58
CA PRO A 26 12.66 12.90 19.52
C PRO A 26 12.85 11.91 18.35
N PHE A 27 14.09 11.60 18.01
CA PHE A 27 14.46 10.52 17.10
C PHE A 27 15.83 9.97 17.52
N THR A 28 16.09 8.68 17.23
CA THR A 28 17.26 7.95 17.75
C THR A 28 18.21 7.45 16.66
N PHE A 29 18.22 8.11 15.51
CA PHE A 29 19.09 7.80 14.38
C PHE A 29 19.91 9.04 13.97
N PRO A 30 21.14 8.88 13.47
CA PRO A 30 21.98 10.01 13.07
C PRO A 30 21.36 10.81 11.93
N VAL A 31 21.50 12.13 11.96
CA VAL A 31 21.14 13.04 10.86
C VAL A 31 22.34 13.93 10.59
N PHE A 32 22.83 14.00 9.35
CA PHE A 32 24.10 14.66 9.02
C PHE A 32 23.91 16.12 8.63
N ASP A 33 22.81 16.43 7.94
CA ASP A 33 22.33 17.76 7.66
C ASP A 33 20.86 17.90 8.08
N ALA A 34 20.41 19.11 8.47
CA ALA A 34 19.00 19.32 8.82
C ALA A 34 18.05 19.01 7.64
N GLY A 35 18.52 19.21 6.40
CA GLY A 35 17.80 18.88 5.18
C GLY A 35 17.71 17.37 4.90
N ASP A 36 18.48 16.53 5.58
CA ASP A 36 18.33 15.08 5.51
C ASP A 36 17.12 14.58 6.34
N MET A 37 16.39 15.45 7.05
CA MET A 37 15.19 15.09 7.79
C MET A 37 13.93 15.40 6.98
N GLU A 38 13.14 14.37 6.68
CA GLU A 38 11.76 14.51 6.24
C GLU A 38 10.81 14.40 7.43
N VAL A 39 9.87 15.34 7.51
CA VAL A 39 8.83 15.37 8.54
C VAL A 39 7.47 15.31 7.85
N TRP A 40 6.66 14.34 8.20
CA TRP A 40 5.34 14.13 7.63
C TRP A 40 4.27 14.21 8.70
N ILE A 41 3.13 14.80 8.35
CA ILE A 41 1.88 14.69 9.10
C ILE A 41 0.92 13.91 8.21
N ASP A 42 0.54 12.71 8.68
CA ASP A 42 -0.19 11.70 7.93
C ASP A 42 0.48 11.32 6.61
N GLN A 43 0.05 11.92 5.50
CA GLN A 43 0.58 11.72 4.14
C GLN A 43 1.16 13.01 3.54
N ASN A 44 1.23 14.09 4.33
CA ASN A 44 1.65 15.40 3.87
C ASN A 44 3.05 15.73 4.37
N LEU A 45 3.98 15.92 3.44
CA LEU A 45 5.34 16.38 3.74
C LEU A 45 5.28 17.82 4.25
N GLN A 46 5.95 18.07 5.36
CA GLN A 46 6.03 19.40 5.98
C GLN A 46 7.20 20.19 5.38
N SER A 47 7.00 21.49 5.19
CA SER A 47 8.07 22.38 4.75
C SER A 47 9.10 22.59 5.87
N ALA A 48 10.36 22.85 5.50
CA ALA A 48 11.45 23.06 6.45
C ALA A 48 11.23 24.26 7.41
N GLY A 49 10.32 25.18 7.09
CA GLY A 49 9.96 26.30 7.99
C GLY A 49 8.94 25.94 9.07
N ALA A 50 8.29 24.78 8.99
CA ALA A 50 7.29 24.33 9.96
C ALA A 50 7.91 23.70 11.22
N TYR A 51 9.21 23.40 11.19
CA TYR A 51 9.92 22.74 12.29
C TYR A 51 11.41 23.11 12.28
N SER A 52 12.10 22.74 13.36
CA SER A 52 13.57 22.78 13.46
C SER A 52 14.08 21.40 13.88
N VAL A 53 15.31 21.07 13.50
CA VAL A 53 15.97 19.80 13.84
C VAL A 53 17.14 20.10 14.76
N SER A 54 17.09 19.58 15.98
CA SER A 54 18.23 19.57 16.91
C SER A 54 18.92 18.21 16.86
N GLY A 55 20.18 18.15 17.32
CA GLY A 55 20.98 16.91 17.29
C GLY A 55 21.53 16.54 15.91
N VAL A 56 21.61 17.49 14.97
CA VAL A 56 22.34 17.29 13.70
C VAL A 56 23.82 16.99 14.00
N GLY A 57 24.37 15.98 13.33
CA GLY A 57 25.72 15.45 13.57
C GLY A 57 25.86 14.57 14.81
N VAL A 58 24.79 14.38 15.60
CA VAL A 58 24.81 13.55 16.81
C VAL A 58 24.37 12.13 16.46
N ALA A 59 25.24 11.14 16.70
CA ALA A 59 24.96 9.78 16.25
C ALA A 59 23.81 9.08 17.00
N VAL A 60 23.50 9.54 18.23
CA VAL A 60 22.36 9.02 19.01
C VAL A 60 21.02 9.63 18.60
N GLY A 61 21.01 10.55 17.63
CA GLY A 61 19.83 11.27 17.16
C GLY A 61 19.61 12.60 17.86
N GLY A 62 18.37 13.07 17.85
CA GLY A 62 18.01 14.43 18.21
C GLY A 62 16.51 14.62 18.36
N THR A 63 16.04 15.83 18.13
CA THR A 63 14.62 16.18 18.29
C THR A 63 14.16 17.12 17.20
N VAL A 64 13.04 16.78 16.56
CA VAL A 64 12.26 17.67 15.69
C VAL A 64 11.33 18.51 16.56
N ILE A 65 11.39 19.83 16.41
CA ILE A 65 10.59 20.79 17.18
C ILE A 65 9.72 21.58 16.21
N PHE A 66 8.41 21.36 16.24
CA PHE A 66 7.46 22.10 15.41
C PHE A 66 7.24 23.53 15.92
N THR A 67 6.98 24.46 14.99
CA THR A 67 6.61 25.85 15.31
C THR A 67 5.19 25.96 15.87
N ALA A 68 4.29 25.08 15.42
CA ALA A 68 2.94 24.89 15.94
C ALA A 68 2.68 23.41 16.19
N PRO A 69 1.98 23.02 17.27
CA PRO A 69 1.74 21.62 17.57
C PRO A 69 0.94 20.93 16.46
N PRO A 70 1.34 19.72 16.00
CA PRO A 70 0.55 18.96 15.04
C PRO A 70 -0.86 18.67 15.57
N PRO A 71 -1.92 18.68 14.73
CA PRO A 71 -3.29 18.46 15.18
C PRO A 71 -3.47 17.13 15.92
N PRO A 72 -4.39 17.05 16.90
CA PRO A 72 -4.62 15.83 17.65
C PRO A 72 -5.05 14.68 16.73
N SER A 73 -4.65 13.46 17.08
CA SER A 73 -4.94 12.22 16.35
C SER A 73 -4.31 12.11 14.95
N THR A 74 -3.41 13.01 14.58
CA THR A 74 -2.59 12.87 13.36
C THR A 74 -1.33 12.05 13.63
N ARG A 75 -0.82 11.37 12.60
CA ARG A 75 0.44 10.63 12.68
C ARG A 75 1.60 11.51 12.25
N VAL A 76 2.51 11.79 13.17
CA VAL A 76 3.81 12.40 12.85
C VAL A 76 4.77 11.30 12.45
N THR A 77 5.43 11.43 11.30
CA THR A 77 6.50 10.54 10.86
C THR A 77 7.76 11.35 10.63
N LEU A 78 8.84 10.97 11.32
CA LEU A 78 10.17 11.52 11.09
C LEU A 78 10.97 10.46 10.35
N ARG A 79 11.60 10.83 9.24
CA ARG A 79 12.41 9.92 8.43
C ARG A 79 13.68 10.63 7.99
N ARG A 80 14.82 9.95 8.10
CA ARG A 80 16.05 10.40 7.43
C ARG A 80 15.97 10.04 5.94
N ARG A 81 16.23 11.03 5.10
CA ARG A 81 16.34 10.89 3.64
C ARG A 81 17.62 11.59 3.15
N MET A 82 18.70 10.83 3.06
CA MET A 82 20.00 11.35 2.65
C MET A 82 20.18 11.36 1.13
N ALA A 83 20.94 12.31 0.61
CA ALA A 83 21.40 12.28 -0.77
C ALA A 83 22.49 11.21 -0.95
N LEU A 84 22.20 10.06 -1.56
CA LEU A 84 23.18 8.98 -1.73
C LEU A 84 24.32 9.36 -2.70
N LYS A 85 25.38 9.98 -2.16
CA LYS A 85 26.57 10.43 -2.89
C LYS A 85 27.83 10.28 -2.04
N ARG A 86 28.99 10.25 -2.70
CA ARG A 86 30.28 10.35 -1.99
C ARG A 86 30.41 11.75 -1.40
N THR A 87 30.71 11.83 -0.11
CA THR A 87 30.82 13.10 0.64
C THR A 87 32.27 13.54 0.89
N ALA A 88 33.24 12.63 0.81
CA ALA A 88 34.64 12.91 1.04
C ALA A 88 35.55 12.38 -0.08
N GLU A 89 36.61 13.12 -0.36
CA GLU A 89 37.74 12.70 -1.18
C GLU A 89 39.00 12.84 -0.33
N PHE A 90 39.79 11.77 -0.25
CA PHE A 90 41.00 11.72 0.56
C PHE A 90 42.22 11.96 -0.35
N PRO A 91 43.24 12.72 0.11
CA PRO A 91 44.45 12.89 -0.67
C PRO A 91 45.29 11.61 -0.67
N ASP A 92 46.05 11.39 -1.74
CA ASP A 92 46.89 10.19 -1.92
C ASP A 92 48.05 10.10 -0.90
N THR A 93 48.36 11.20 -0.23
CA THR A 93 49.55 11.32 0.63
C THR A 93 49.28 10.98 2.09
N ALA A 94 48.07 11.22 2.60
CA ALA A 94 47.70 10.97 4.00
C ALA A 94 46.18 10.93 4.19
N ILE A 95 45.71 10.12 5.15
CA ILE A 95 44.29 10.06 5.53
C ILE A 95 44.15 10.43 7.00
N GLU A 96 43.35 11.45 7.28
CA GLU A 96 42.97 11.80 8.64
C GLU A 96 41.86 10.88 9.16
N ALA A 97 42.02 10.37 10.38
CA ALA A 97 41.08 9.41 10.96
C ALA A 97 39.66 9.98 11.13
N LYS A 98 39.50 11.28 11.41
CA LYS A 98 38.18 11.87 11.61
C LYS A 98 37.37 11.93 10.29
N PRO A 99 37.85 12.58 9.21
CA PRO A 99 37.17 12.56 7.92
C PRO A 99 36.88 11.14 7.40
N LEU A 100 37.80 10.19 7.65
CA LEU A 100 37.58 8.79 7.29
C LEU A 100 36.39 8.19 8.06
N ASN A 101 36.35 8.36 9.37
CA ASN A 101 35.24 7.86 10.19
C ASN A 101 33.91 8.52 9.81
N ASP A 102 33.89 9.83 9.56
CA ASP A 102 32.67 10.54 9.16
C ASP A 102 32.14 10.00 7.81
N ALA A 103 33.03 9.72 6.85
CA ALA A 103 32.65 9.10 5.58
C ALA A 103 32.12 7.67 5.74
N LEU A 104 32.73 6.88 6.62
CA LEU A 104 32.25 5.53 6.93
C LEU A 104 30.89 5.56 7.63
N TYR A 105 30.67 6.49 8.56
CA TYR A 105 29.37 6.68 9.21
C TYR A 105 28.28 7.06 8.23
N TYR A 106 28.58 7.97 7.30
CA TYR A 106 27.69 8.35 6.22
C TYR A 106 27.30 7.13 5.37
N GLN A 107 28.27 6.29 5.00
CA GLN A 107 28.04 5.09 4.20
C GLN A 107 27.18 4.05 4.93
N VAL A 108 27.42 3.83 6.23
CA VAL A 108 26.59 2.90 7.03
C VAL A 108 25.16 3.43 7.14
N ALA A 109 24.99 4.72 7.39
CA ALA A 109 23.67 5.35 7.45
C ALA A 109 22.90 5.26 6.12
N ALA A 110 23.60 5.44 4.99
CA ALA A 110 23.06 5.22 3.65
C ALA A 110 22.60 3.77 3.44
N LEU A 111 23.39 2.78 3.88
CA LEU A 111 23.02 1.37 3.80
C LEU A 111 21.79 1.04 4.66
N GLN A 112 21.67 1.62 5.85
CA GLN A 112 20.48 1.48 6.70
C GLN A 112 19.23 2.04 6.01
N GLU A 113 19.35 3.17 5.32
CA GLU A 113 18.24 3.77 4.58
C GLU A 113 17.80 2.90 3.41
N VAL A 114 18.76 2.39 2.62
CA VAL A 114 18.47 1.42 1.54
C VAL A 114 17.83 0.15 2.10
N ALA A 115 18.25 -0.32 3.28
CA ALA A 115 17.68 -1.49 3.93
C ALA A 115 16.23 -1.24 4.38
N ASP A 116 15.88 -0.05 4.90
CA ASP A 116 14.49 0.30 5.26
C ASP A 116 13.62 0.43 4.00
N ASP A 117 14.11 1.08 2.94
CA ASP A 117 13.40 1.16 1.65
C ASP A 117 13.12 -0.26 1.09
N ALA A 118 14.12 -1.16 1.11
CA ALA A 118 13.95 -2.56 0.71
C ALA A 118 13.05 -3.35 1.67
N ALA A 119 12.97 -2.97 2.95
CA ALA A 119 12.07 -3.60 3.92
C ALA A 119 10.59 -3.32 3.60
N LEU A 120 10.30 -2.14 3.05
CA LEU A 120 8.96 -1.68 2.65
C LEU A 120 8.53 -2.21 1.27
N ALA A 121 9.43 -2.78 0.48
CA ALA A 121 9.13 -3.33 -0.84
C ALA A 121 8.38 -4.68 -0.77
N VAL A 122 7.65 -5.00 -1.85
CA VAL A 122 7.11 -6.35 -2.09
C VAL A 122 8.27 -7.30 -2.37
N LYS A 123 8.34 -8.42 -1.65
CA LYS A 123 9.49 -9.34 -1.69
C LYS A 123 9.08 -10.76 -2.07
N ARG A 124 9.91 -11.39 -2.89
CA ARG A 124 9.95 -12.85 -3.02
C ARG A 124 10.58 -13.44 -1.75
N SER A 125 10.11 -14.61 -1.33
CA SER A 125 10.82 -15.36 -0.29
C SER A 125 12.22 -15.75 -0.78
N PHE A 126 13.23 -15.64 0.09
CA PHE A 126 14.61 -16.08 -0.21
C PHE A 126 14.72 -17.59 -0.51
N ARG A 127 13.71 -18.38 -0.12
CA ARG A 127 13.62 -19.82 -0.38
C ARG A 127 12.90 -20.15 -1.69
N SER A 128 12.42 -19.15 -2.40
CA SER A 128 11.70 -19.38 -3.67
C SER A 128 12.66 -19.95 -4.70
N LEU A 129 12.24 -21.05 -5.34
CA LEU A 129 12.95 -21.64 -6.47
C LEU A 129 12.44 -21.11 -7.82
N SER A 130 11.42 -20.23 -7.81
CA SER A 130 10.82 -19.69 -9.04
C SER A 130 11.76 -18.68 -9.70
N SER A 131 11.92 -18.79 -11.01
CA SER A 131 12.64 -17.84 -11.86
C SER A 131 11.75 -16.77 -12.47
N ALA A 132 10.48 -16.67 -12.04
CA ALA A 132 9.54 -15.72 -12.62
C ALA A 132 9.99 -14.26 -12.44
N ASP A 133 9.68 -13.43 -13.43
CA ASP A 133 9.92 -11.99 -13.41
C ASP A 133 8.92 -11.30 -12.47
N LEU A 134 9.45 -10.53 -11.51
CA LEU A 134 8.64 -9.79 -10.53
C LEU A 134 8.58 -8.29 -10.84
N THR A 135 9.02 -7.88 -12.03
CA THR A 135 8.83 -6.52 -12.51
C THR A 135 7.33 -6.23 -12.56
N LEU A 136 6.90 -5.18 -11.85
CA LEU A 136 5.50 -4.78 -11.86
C LEU A 136 5.12 -4.31 -13.28
N PRO A 137 3.95 -4.71 -13.80
CA PRO A 137 3.44 -4.16 -15.05
C PRO A 137 3.12 -2.66 -14.87
N GLU A 138 2.99 -1.95 -15.99
CA GLU A 138 2.63 -0.53 -15.95
C GLU A 138 1.32 -0.30 -15.17
N PRO A 139 1.24 0.74 -14.33
CA PRO A 139 0.05 1.02 -13.54
C PRO A 139 -1.20 1.18 -14.41
N ALA A 140 -2.25 0.44 -14.08
CA ALA A 140 -3.55 0.54 -14.73
C ALA A 140 -4.66 0.67 -13.69
N ALA A 141 -5.45 1.75 -13.77
CA ALA A 141 -6.53 2.02 -12.83
C ALA A 141 -7.56 0.89 -12.78
N GLY A 142 -8.01 0.53 -11.58
CA GLY A 142 -8.97 -0.56 -11.34
C GLY A 142 -8.43 -1.97 -11.58
N ARG A 143 -7.14 -2.13 -11.95
CA ARG A 143 -6.54 -3.45 -12.19
C ARG A 143 -5.77 -3.93 -10.96
N ALA A 144 -5.84 -5.23 -10.70
CA ALA A 144 -5.01 -5.90 -9.71
C ALA A 144 -3.76 -6.50 -10.35
N ILE A 145 -2.69 -6.62 -9.57
CA ILE A 145 -1.50 -7.38 -9.94
C ILE A 145 -1.77 -8.87 -9.74
N ARG A 146 -1.50 -9.68 -10.77
CA ARG A 146 -1.63 -11.15 -10.75
C ARG A 146 -0.43 -11.81 -11.43
N TRP A 147 -0.29 -13.13 -11.28
CA TRP A 147 0.56 -13.90 -12.18
C TRP A 147 -0.03 -13.89 -13.59
N ASN A 148 0.83 -13.79 -14.59
CA ASN A 148 0.46 -13.98 -15.99
C ASN A 148 0.03 -15.43 -16.24
N ASP A 149 -0.57 -15.69 -17.40
CA ASP A 149 -1.13 -17.02 -17.69
C ASP A 149 -0.04 -18.10 -17.83
N SER A 150 1.20 -17.70 -18.12
CA SER A 150 2.38 -18.59 -18.18
C SER A 150 3.01 -18.88 -16.81
N GLY A 151 2.63 -18.15 -15.75
CA GLY A 151 3.19 -18.29 -14.40
C GLY A 151 4.65 -17.86 -14.26
N ASP A 152 5.22 -17.21 -15.28
CA ASP A 152 6.62 -16.78 -15.34
C ASP A 152 6.81 -15.27 -15.18
N GLY A 153 5.72 -14.54 -14.92
CA GLY A 153 5.77 -13.10 -14.69
C GLY A 153 4.51 -12.53 -14.05
N LEU A 154 4.54 -11.24 -13.73
CA LEU A 154 3.38 -10.49 -13.24
C LEU A 154 2.65 -9.79 -14.40
N ALA A 155 1.34 -9.64 -14.27
CA ALA A 155 0.48 -8.93 -15.20
C ALA A 155 -0.68 -8.25 -14.48
N ASN A 156 -1.26 -7.23 -15.11
CA ASN A 156 -2.52 -6.64 -14.66
C ASN A 156 -3.69 -7.60 -14.92
N SER A 157 -4.70 -7.57 -14.05
CA SER A 157 -5.98 -8.24 -14.29
C SER A 157 -6.65 -7.67 -15.55
N ALA A 158 -7.38 -8.53 -16.27
CA ALA A 158 -8.13 -8.09 -17.46
C ALA A 158 -9.37 -7.26 -17.10
N GLY A 159 -10.03 -7.62 -16.01
CA GLY A 159 -11.22 -6.96 -15.48
C GLY A 159 -10.90 -5.94 -14.39
N ASP A 160 -11.85 -5.02 -14.18
CA ASP A 160 -11.82 -4.10 -13.05
C ASP A 160 -12.29 -4.90 -11.83
N VAL A 161 -11.44 -4.94 -10.81
CA VAL A 161 -11.71 -5.75 -9.62
C VAL A 161 -12.86 -5.18 -8.81
N ASP A 162 -13.02 -3.86 -8.79
CA ASP A 162 -14.11 -3.20 -8.07
C ASP A 162 -15.47 -3.41 -8.76
N ALA A 163 -15.47 -3.73 -10.05
CA ALA A 163 -16.67 -4.04 -10.82
C ALA A 163 -17.19 -5.48 -10.60
N ILE A 164 -16.39 -6.39 -10.03
CA ILE A 164 -16.75 -7.81 -9.92
C ILE A 164 -18.01 -8.00 -9.08
N LEU A 165 -18.09 -7.35 -7.91
CA LEU A 165 -19.23 -7.52 -7.00
C LEU A 165 -20.55 -6.97 -7.60
N PRO A 166 -20.59 -5.73 -8.15
CA PRO A 166 -21.77 -5.24 -8.88
C PRO A 166 -22.20 -6.14 -10.04
N LEU A 167 -21.25 -6.62 -10.85
CA LEU A 167 -21.55 -7.51 -11.98
C LEU A 167 -22.14 -8.84 -11.53
N ALA A 168 -21.60 -9.44 -10.46
CA ALA A 168 -22.13 -10.67 -9.89
C ALA A 168 -23.55 -10.49 -9.34
N ALA A 169 -23.82 -9.37 -8.66
CA ALA A 169 -25.16 -9.06 -8.15
C ALA A 169 -26.17 -8.86 -9.29
N ALA A 170 -25.78 -8.15 -10.36
CA ALA A 170 -26.63 -7.96 -11.53
C ALA A 170 -26.94 -9.29 -12.24
N ALA A 171 -25.92 -10.13 -12.45
CA ALA A 171 -26.10 -11.46 -13.02
C ALA A 171 -27.03 -12.34 -12.18
N GLY A 172 -26.89 -12.26 -10.84
CA GLY A 172 -27.83 -12.88 -9.90
C GLY A 172 -29.26 -12.44 -10.16
N ALA A 173 -29.52 -11.12 -10.12
CA ALA A 173 -30.85 -10.55 -10.34
C ALA A 173 -31.47 -10.98 -11.67
N THR A 174 -30.68 -11.01 -12.75
CA THR A 174 -31.13 -11.51 -14.06
C THR A 174 -31.51 -12.99 -13.99
N ALA A 175 -30.74 -13.83 -13.30
CA ALA A 175 -31.06 -15.24 -13.12
C ALA A 175 -32.34 -15.45 -12.30
N GLN A 176 -32.56 -14.68 -11.23
CA GLN A 176 -33.82 -14.74 -10.46
C GLN A 176 -35.03 -14.29 -11.27
N ALA A 177 -34.88 -13.22 -12.07
CA ALA A 177 -35.94 -12.76 -12.96
C ALA A 177 -36.30 -13.82 -14.02
N ALA A 178 -35.29 -14.47 -14.62
CA ALA A 178 -35.49 -15.56 -15.57
C ALA A 178 -36.19 -16.77 -14.92
N ALA A 179 -35.80 -17.15 -13.69
CA ALA A 179 -36.45 -18.22 -12.95
C ALA A 179 -37.93 -17.90 -12.65
N GLY A 180 -38.23 -16.65 -12.26
CA GLY A 180 -39.60 -16.18 -12.04
C GLY A 180 -40.45 -16.22 -13.32
N ALA A 181 -39.89 -15.79 -14.46
CA ALA A 181 -40.57 -15.83 -15.75
C ALA A 181 -40.87 -17.27 -16.21
N ALA A 182 -39.92 -18.20 -16.00
CA ALA A 182 -40.12 -19.62 -16.31
C ALA A 182 -41.23 -20.23 -15.45
N ALA A 183 -41.26 -19.94 -14.15
CA ALA A 183 -42.31 -20.40 -13.25
C ALA A 183 -43.70 -19.85 -13.66
N ALA A 184 -43.77 -18.57 -14.04
CA ALA A 184 -45.02 -17.96 -14.53
C ALA A 184 -45.50 -18.60 -15.84
N SER A 185 -44.58 -18.88 -16.77
CA SER A 185 -44.91 -19.56 -18.04
C SER A 185 -45.44 -20.99 -17.80
N ALA A 186 -44.83 -21.73 -16.88
CA ALA A 186 -45.30 -23.06 -16.50
C ALA A 186 -46.71 -23.01 -15.87
N ALA A 187 -46.98 -22.04 -14.99
CA ALA A 187 -48.30 -21.84 -14.41
C ALA A 187 -49.36 -21.48 -15.46
N ALA A 188 -49.01 -20.62 -16.42
CA ALA A 188 -49.90 -20.24 -17.53
C ALA A 188 -50.22 -21.45 -18.44
N ALA A 189 -49.22 -22.29 -18.73
CA ALA A 189 -49.43 -23.52 -19.49
C ALA A 189 -50.40 -24.47 -18.78
N GLY A 190 -50.19 -24.72 -17.47
CA GLY A 190 -51.10 -25.56 -16.68
C GLY A 190 -52.53 -24.99 -16.59
N ALA A 191 -52.67 -23.67 -16.49
CA ALA A 191 -53.99 -23.01 -16.53
C ALA A 191 -54.68 -23.18 -17.90
N ALA A 192 -53.93 -23.08 -19.00
CA ALA A 192 -54.46 -23.29 -20.34
C ALA A 192 -54.90 -24.76 -20.56
N GLU A 193 -54.14 -25.73 -20.05
CA GLU A 193 -54.51 -27.15 -20.08
C GLU A 193 -55.84 -27.40 -19.34
N LEU A 194 -55.97 -26.89 -18.12
CA LEU A 194 -57.23 -26.99 -17.34
C LEU A 194 -58.41 -26.34 -18.04
N ALA A 195 -58.21 -25.15 -18.62
CA ALA A 195 -59.26 -24.45 -19.37
C ALA A 195 -59.69 -25.24 -20.62
N SER A 196 -58.73 -25.82 -21.34
CA SER A 196 -59.00 -26.66 -22.51
C SER A 196 -59.78 -27.93 -22.14
N ALA A 197 -59.43 -28.57 -21.03
CA ALA A 197 -60.13 -29.74 -20.51
C ALA A 197 -61.58 -29.40 -20.09
N ALA A 198 -61.77 -28.26 -19.43
CA ALA A 198 -63.09 -27.78 -19.03
C ALA A 198 -63.99 -27.49 -20.24
N TRP A 199 -63.44 -26.85 -21.29
CA TRP A 199 -64.18 -26.58 -22.52
C TRP A 199 -64.58 -27.87 -23.25
N ALA A 200 -63.66 -28.85 -23.34
CA ALA A 200 -63.95 -30.15 -23.93
C ALA A 200 -65.05 -30.90 -23.17
N ALA A 201 -65.02 -30.88 -21.82
CA ALA A 201 -66.05 -31.48 -20.99
C ALA A 201 -67.42 -30.83 -21.18
N ALA A 202 -67.48 -29.49 -21.26
CA ALA A 202 -68.71 -28.75 -21.52
C ALA A 202 -69.28 -29.07 -22.92
N ALA A 203 -68.43 -29.15 -23.94
CA ALA A 203 -68.82 -29.52 -25.29
C ALA A 203 -69.42 -30.94 -25.33
N ALA A 204 -68.78 -31.92 -24.68
CA ALA A 204 -69.29 -33.30 -24.58
C ALA A 204 -70.64 -33.36 -23.86
N ALA A 205 -70.82 -32.61 -22.77
CA ALA A 205 -72.09 -32.54 -22.06
C ALA A 205 -73.22 -31.96 -22.93
N SER A 206 -72.92 -30.94 -23.74
CA SER A 206 -73.89 -30.35 -24.65
C SER A 206 -74.32 -31.30 -25.78
N ALA A 207 -73.39 -32.11 -26.30
CA ALA A 207 -73.68 -33.10 -27.34
C ALA A 207 -74.54 -34.27 -26.86
N ALA A 208 -74.52 -34.59 -25.55
CA ALA A 208 -75.33 -35.66 -24.98
C ALA A 208 -76.80 -35.26 -24.72
N GLN A 209 -77.15 -33.98 -24.83
CA GLN A 209 -78.49 -33.45 -24.56
C GLN A 209 -79.33 -33.21 -25.83
N GLY A 210 -78.73 -33.30 -27.02
CA GLY A 210 -79.40 -33.19 -28.32
C GLY A 210 -79.52 -34.54 -29.00
#